data_AF-A0A661NBL2-F1
#
_entry.id   AF-A0A661NBL2-F1
#
_cell.length_a   1.000
_cell.length_b   1.000
_cell.length_c   1.000
_cell.angle_alpha   90.00
_cell.angle_beta   90.00
_cell.angle_gamma   90.00
#
_symmetry.space_group_name_H-M   'P 1'
#
loop_
_entity.id
_entity.type
_entity.pdbx_description
1 polymer ?
#
loop_
_entity_poly.entity_id
_entity_poly.type
_entity_poly.pdbx_seq_one_letter_code
_entity_poly.pdbx_strand_id
1 'polypeptide(L)'
;MAEDALWCSDFVSWVYRVAGVPLTGGYEGGWLVTNNNAMRGWFERRRRWVPATSPRFRTFDPVPGDYVRIQTPTWGHSAIVERVEGDTLYIIEGNARGRVRANRYRDFRHHPKVGGFGIMTRALARRVWRPLLPSYWMPWLRGR
;
A
#
# COMPACT_ATOMS: atom_id res chain seq x y z
N MET A 1 26.57 8.65 8.16
CA MET A 1 25.11 8.46 8.40
C MET A 1 24.40 8.64 7.06
N ALA A 2 24.37 7.60 6.24
CA ALA A 2 23.93 7.72 4.85
C ALA A 2 22.88 6.64 4.54
N GLU A 3 21.70 7.10 4.13
CA GLU A 3 20.95 6.50 3.02
C GLU A 3 20.24 5.13 3.19
N ASP A 4 19.47 4.98 4.27
CA ASP A 4 18.24 4.14 4.21
C ASP A 4 17.22 4.64 3.15
N ALA A 5 17.54 5.77 2.50
CA ALA A 5 16.78 6.50 1.50
C ALA A 5 16.90 5.97 0.05
N LEU A 6 17.83 5.08 -0.31
CA LEU A 6 18.24 5.06 -1.73
C LEU A 6 17.27 4.45 -2.73
N TRP A 7 16.38 3.52 -2.37
CA TRP A 7 15.47 2.94 -3.39
C TRP A 7 14.14 2.36 -2.87
N CYS A 8 13.72 2.64 -1.63
CA CYS A 8 12.40 2.16 -1.16
C CYS A 8 11.25 2.75 -1.98
N SER A 9 11.33 4.03 -2.35
CA SER A 9 10.30 4.70 -3.17
C SER A 9 10.46 4.37 -4.65
N ASP A 10 11.69 4.17 -5.10
CA ASP A 10 12.02 3.70 -6.46
C ASP A 10 11.43 2.31 -6.69
N PHE A 11 11.56 1.39 -5.71
CA PHE A 11 10.91 0.09 -5.73
C PHE A 11 9.40 0.23 -5.91
N VAL A 12 8.74 1.07 -5.11
CA VAL A 12 7.30 1.28 -5.24
C VAL A 12 6.94 1.88 -6.60
N SER A 13 7.68 2.88 -7.07
CA SER A 13 7.49 3.50 -8.39
C SER A 13 7.63 2.48 -9.51
N TRP A 14 8.65 1.61 -9.42
CA TRP A 14 8.90 0.53 -10.35
C TRP A 14 7.77 -0.51 -10.34
N VAL A 15 7.31 -0.96 -9.16
CA VAL A 15 6.19 -1.88 -9.03
C VAL A 15 4.93 -1.30 -9.68
N TYR A 16 4.63 -0.03 -9.45
CA TYR A 16 3.49 0.64 -10.09
C TYR A 16 3.63 0.77 -11.60
N ARG A 17 4.84 1.02 -12.10
CA ARG A 17 5.12 1.01 -13.55
C ARG A 17 4.88 -0.37 -14.17
N VAL A 18 5.45 -1.43 -13.60
CA VAL A 18 5.30 -2.80 -14.15
C VAL A 18 3.87 -3.32 -14.01
N ALA A 19 3.12 -2.86 -13.02
CA ALA A 19 1.69 -3.15 -12.85
C ALA A 19 0.76 -2.34 -13.78
N GLY A 20 1.31 -1.52 -14.70
CA GLY A 20 0.54 -0.75 -15.68
C GLY A 20 -0.14 0.50 -15.11
N VAL A 21 0.26 0.94 -13.90
CA VAL A 21 -0.28 2.13 -13.22
C VAL A 21 0.83 3.09 -12.79
N PRO A 22 1.70 3.53 -13.72
CA PRO A 22 2.85 4.36 -13.36
C PRO A 22 2.43 5.64 -12.63
N LEU A 23 3.26 6.08 -11.69
CA LEU A 23 3.12 7.41 -11.13
C LEU A 23 3.35 8.47 -12.21
N THR A 24 3.06 9.72 -11.88
CA THR A 24 3.27 10.86 -12.80
C THR A 24 3.82 12.07 -12.06
N GLY A 25 4.60 12.90 -12.76
CA GLY A 25 5.23 14.11 -12.20
C GLY A 25 6.49 13.83 -11.38
N GLY A 26 7.16 12.70 -11.61
CA GLY A 26 8.49 12.35 -11.11
C GLY A 26 9.60 12.49 -12.16
N TYR A 27 10.71 11.79 -11.97
CA TYR A 27 11.86 11.72 -12.88
C TYR A 27 11.68 10.63 -13.96
N GLU A 28 12.65 10.50 -14.87
CA GLU A 28 12.72 9.48 -15.94
C GLU A 28 11.42 9.31 -16.75
N GLY A 29 10.99 10.32 -17.50
CA GLY A 29 9.71 10.24 -18.23
C GLY A 29 8.49 10.34 -17.31
N GLY A 30 8.68 10.78 -16.06
CA GLY A 30 7.62 11.21 -15.16
C GLY A 30 7.13 10.17 -14.16
N TRP A 31 7.53 8.90 -14.30
CA TRP A 31 6.99 7.81 -13.47
C TRP A 31 7.76 7.55 -12.17
N LEU A 32 9.00 8.02 -12.09
CA LEU A 32 9.88 7.70 -10.97
C LEU A 32 9.76 8.75 -9.85
N VAL A 33 9.08 8.42 -8.76
CA VAL A 33 9.00 9.26 -7.55
C VAL A 33 9.95 8.69 -6.50
N THR A 34 11.12 9.31 -6.35
CA THR A 34 12.27 8.71 -5.64
C THR A 34 12.29 8.93 -4.12
N ASN A 35 11.42 9.78 -3.59
CA ASN A 35 11.42 10.13 -2.17
C ASN A 35 10.07 9.78 -1.53
N ASN A 36 10.10 9.18 -0.34
CA ASN A 36 8.89 8.81 0.42
C ASN A 36 8.01 10.04 0.75
N ASN A 37 8.60 11.23 0.93
CA ASN A 37 7.89 12.49 1.15
C ASN A 37 7.22 12.95 -0.14
N ALA A 38 7.91 12.78 -1.28
CA ALA A 38 7.34 13.05 -2.59
C ALA A 38 6.22 12.06 -2.94
N MET A 39 6.34 10.79 -2.54
CA MET A 39 5.29 9.77 -2.64
C MET A 39 4.05 10.19 -1.84
N ARG A 40 4.22 10.54 -0.56
CA ARG A 40 3.12 11.09 0.26
C ARG A 40 2.46 12.28 -0.44
N GLY A 41 3.27 13.26 -0.85
CA GLY A 41 2.80 14.46 -1.56
C GLY A 41 2.07 14.13 -2.87
N TRP A 42 2.48 13.08 -3.58
CA TRP A 42 1.82 12.63 -4.81
C TRP A 42 0.38 12.17 -4.55
N PHE A 43 0.16 11.40 -3.48
CA PHE A 43 -1.17 10.97 -3.05
C PHE A 43 -1.99 12.12 -2.45
N GLU A 44 -1.36 13.00 -1.67
CA GLU A 44 -2.00 14.18 -1.07
C GLU A 44 -2.59 15.10 -2.14
N ARG A 45 -1.78 15.48 -3.15
CA ARG A 45 -2.23 16.34 -4.27
C ARG A 45 -3.39 15.73 -5.07
N ARG A 46 -3.56 14.41 -5.01
CA ARG A 46 -4.65 13.67 -5.68
C ARG A 46 -5.83 13.38 -4.76
N ARG A 47 -5.80 13.84 -3.50
CA ARG A 47 -6.81 13.51 -2.47
C ARG A 47 -6.95 12.00 -2.22
N ARG A 48 -5.83 11.28 -2.32
CA ARG A 48 -5.74 9.82 -2.15
C ARG A 48 -4.90 9.42 -0.94
N TRP A 49 -4.54 10.37 -0.08
CA TRP A 49 -3.78 10.11 1.14
C TRP A 49 -4.71 10.00 2.35
N VAL A 50 -4.56 8.92 3.13
CA VAL A 50 -5.23 8.71 4.42
C VAL A 50 -4.16 8.79 5.51
N PRO A 51 -3.97 9.94 6.18
CA PRO A 51 -2.95 10.09 7.21
C PRO A 51 -3.36 9.37 8.50
N ALA A 52 -2.39 8.82 9.24
CA ALA A 52 -2.62 8.18 10.53
C ALA A 52 -3.28 9.07 11.59
N THR A 53 -3.16 10.39 11.43
CA THR A 53 -3.78 11.41 12.29
C THR A 53 -5.25 11.67 11.96
N SER A 54 -5.77 11.17 10.84
CA SER A 54 -7.17 11.39 10.47
C SER A 54 -8.12 10.44 11.24
N PRO A 55 -9.33 10.89 11.57
CA PRO A 55 -10.35 10.02 12.16
C PRO A 55 -10.67 8.79 11.29
N ARG A 56 -10.63 8.96 9.96
CA ARG A 56 -10.89 7.89 8.99
C ARG A 56 -9.86 6.76 9.07
N PHE A 57 -8.62 7.02 9.49
CA PHE A 57 -7.57 6.01 9.51
C PHE A 57 -7.93 4.80 10.39
N ARG A 58 -8.63 5.04 11.51
CA ARG A 58 -9.03 3.99 12.47
C ARG A 58 -10.04 2.99 11.91
N THR A 59 -10.73 3.33 10.83
CA THR A 59 -11.70 2.46 10.16
C THR A 59 -11.33 2.20 8.71
N PHE A 60 -10.13 2.61 8.29
CA PHE A 60 -9.68 2.45 6.93
C PHE A 60 -9.07 1.07 6.71
N ASP A 61 -9.60 0.37 5.71
CA ASP A 61 -9.09 -0.91 5.24
C ASP A 61 -8.31 -0.70 3.95
N PRO A 62 -6.95 -0.65 4.02
CA PRO A 62 -6.15 -0.61 2.81
C PRO A 62 -6.29 -1.94 2.06
N VAL A 63 -6.17 -1.90 0.74
CA VAL A 63 -6.27 -3.09 -0.10
C VAL A 63 -4.91 -3.43 -0.73
N PRO A 64 -4.70 -4.67 -1.21
CA PRO A 64 -3.48 -5.04 -1.91
C PRO A 64 -3.12 -4.05 -3.03
N GLY A 65 -1.87 -3.59 -3.05
CA GLY A 65 -1.38 -2.60 -4.01
C GLY A 65 -1.43 -1.14 -3.52
N ASP A 66 -2.17 -0.83 -2.46
CA ASP A 66 -2.11 0.49 -1.84
C ASP A 66 -0.71 0.77 -1.28
N TYR A 67 -0.32 2.04 -1.32
CA TYR A 67 0.93 2.50 -0.74
C TYR A 67 0.77 2.61 0.78
N VAL A 68 1.82 2.26 1.53
CA VAL A 68 1.89 2.53 2.97
C VAL A 68 3.22 3.19 3.30
N ARG A 69 3.13 4.26 4.09
CA ARG A 69 4.31 4.92 4.66
C ARG A 69 4.57 4.36 6.05
N ILE A 70 5.76 3.83 6.25
CA ILE A 70 6.25 3.41 7.56
C ILE A 70 7.07 4.54 8.19
N GLN A 71 6.81 4.88 9.44
CA GLN A 71 7.63 5.80 10.23
C GLN A 71 8.88 5.06 10.72
N THR A 72 10.03 5.68 10.51
CA THR A 72 11.32 5.27 11.04
C THR A 72 11.89 6.45 11.83
N PRO A 73 12.89 6.25 12.72
CA PRO A 73 13.55 7.35 13.42
C PRO A 73 14.20 8.40 12.50
N THR A 74 14.35 8.10 11.21
CA THR A 74 14.96 8.95 10.20
C THR A 74 13.88 9.54 9.28
N TRP A 75 13.87 9.15 8.01
CA TRP A 75 13.10 9.81 6.96
C TRP A 75 11.77 9.13 6.63
N GLY A 76 11.40 8.07 7.36
CA GLY A 76 10.32 7.16 6.97
C GLY A 76 10.72 6.18 5.86
N HIS A 77 9.80 5.30 5.50
CA HIS A 77 10.03 4.22 4.54
C HIS A 77 8.77 3.97 3.68
N SER A 78 9.00 3.59 2.43
CA SER A 78 7.97 3.36 1.41
C SER A 78 7.74 1.86 1.25
N ALA A 79 6.48 1.44 1.30
CA ALA A 79 6.11 0.05 1.08
C ALA A 79 4.76 -0.07 0.37
N ILE A 80 4.42 -1.28 -0.03
CA ILE A 80 3.14 -1.63 -0.66
C ILE A 80 2.39 -2.58 0.25
N VAL A 81 1.09 -2.38 0.39
CA VAL A 81 0.21 -3.30 1.09
C VAL A 81 0.11 -4.59 0.28
N GLU A 82 0.49 -5.70 0.89
CA GLU A 82 0.32 -7.04 0.32
C GLU A 82 -1.09 -7.55 0.60
N ARG A 83 -1.52 -7.50 1.87
CA ARG A 83 -2.85 -7.89 2.35
C ARG A 83 -3.10 -7.40 3.77
N VAL A 84 -4.33 -7.53 4.23
CA VAL A 84 -4.74 -7.33 5.63
C VAL A 84 -5.45 -8.59 6.11
N GLU A 85 -5.07 -9.10 7.28
CA GLU A 85 -5.77 -10.19 7.97
C GLU A 85 -6.15 -9.69 9.37
N GLY A 86 -7.44 -9.39 9.57
CA GLY A 86 -7.93 -8.81 10.82
C GLY A 86 -7.29 -7.46 11.15
N ASP A 87 -6.47 -7.43 12.20
CA ASP A 87 -5.74 -6.25 12.68
C ASP A 87 -4.28 -6.20 12.17
N THR A 88 -3.86 -7.20 11.40
CA THR A 88 -2.48 -7.35 10.95
C THR A 88 -2.35 -6.91 9.50
N LEU A 89 -1.51 -5.90 9.29
CA LEU A 89 -1.11 -5.42 7.97
C LEU A 89 0.14 -6.18 7.49
N TYR A 90 0.09 -6.74 6.29
CA TYR A 90 1.24 -7.32 5.60
C TYR A 90 1.69 -6.41 4.47
N ILE A 91 3.00 -6.21 4.35
CA ILE A 91 3.59 -5.29 3.39
C ILE A 91 4.76 -5.93 2.65
N ILE A 92 5.03 -5.41 1.45
CA ILE A 92 6.26 -5.67 0.71
C ILE A 92 7.01 -4.34 0.58
N GLU A 93 8.28 -4.34 0.97
CA GLU A 93 9.13 -3.16 1.02
C GLU A 93 10.47 -3.39 0.30
N GLY A 94 10.95 -2.35 -0.38
CA GLY A 94 12.26 -2.32 -1.01
C GLY A 94 13.29 -1.65 -0.11
N ASN A 95 14.56 -1.99 -0.28
CA ASN A 95 15.67 -1.52 0.56
C ASN A 95 15.53 -1.82 2.06
N ALA A 96 14.78 -2.86 2.44
CA ALA A 96 14.75 -3.30 3.82
C ALA A 96 16.01 -4.11 4.13
N ARG A 97 17.05 -3.41 4.62
CA ARG A 97 18.42 -3.93 4.77
C ARG A 97 19.03 -4.34 3.42
N GLY A 98 18.85 -3.51 2.39
CA GLY A 98 19.41 -3.73 1.05
C GLY A 98 18.72 -4.81 0.22
N ARG A 99 17.49 -5.22 0.57
CA ARG A 99 16.73 -6.29 -0.11
C ARG A 99 15.26 -5.93 -0.24
N VAL A 100 14.55 -6.65 -1.12
CA VAL A 100 13.09 -6.71 -1.08
C VAL A 100 12.68 -7.65 0.05
N ARG A 101 11.71 -7.25 0.86
CA ARG A 101 11.30 -8.01 2.05
C ARG A 101 9.80 -7.93 2.29
N ALA A 102 9.23 -9.04 2.74
CA ALA A 102 7.89 -9.07 3.34
C ALA A 102 7.97 -8.77 4.85
N ASN A 103 7.05 -7.95 5.35
CA ASN A 103 7.00 -7.55 6.75
C ASN A 103 5.54 -7.40 7.22
N ARG A 104 5.32 -7.31 8.53
CA ARG A 104 3.98 -7.17 9.10
C ARG A 104 3.93 -6.25 10.32
N TYR A 105 2.77 -5.62 10.49
CA TYR A 105 2.42 -4.80 11.65
C TYR A 105 1.11 -5.29 12.24
N ARG A 106 1.16 -5.82 13.46
CA ARG A 106 -0.06 -6.13 14.25
C ARG A 106 -0.67 -4.84 14.78
N ASP A 107 -1.97 -4.87 15.04
CA ASP A 107 -2.75 -3.71 15.44
C ASP A 107 -2.41 -2.46 14.61
N PHE A 108 -2.33 -2.61 13.28
CA PHE A 108 -1.73 -1.59 12.40
C PHE A 108 -2.45 -0.23 12.50
N ARG A 109 -3.72 -0.24 12.92
CA ARG A 109 -4.55 0.95 13.10
C ARG A 109 -4.12 1.79 14.29
N HIS A 110 -3.42 1.21 15.27
CA HIS A 110 -2.83 1.93 16.41
C HIS A 110 -1.30 1.87 16.43
N HIS A 111 -0.70 1.08 15.55
CA HIS A 111 0.73 0.89 15.51
C HIS A 111 1.46 2.20 15.15
N PRO A 112 2.39 2.70 16.00
CA PRO A 112 3.00 4.03 15.83
C PRO A 112 3.84 4.15 14.56
N LYS A 113 4.34 3.03 14.04
CA LYS A 113 5.08 3.01 12.77
C LYS A 113 4.22 3.15 11.53
N VAL A 114 2.90 3.01 11.57
CA VAL A 114 2.08 3.14 10.35
C VAL A 114 1.69 4.61 10.20
N GLY A 115 2.33 5.31 9.26
CA GLY A 115 2.18 6.76 9.09
C GLY A 115 0.99 7.18 8.23
N GLY A 116 0.44 6.27 7.43
CA GLY A 116 -0.69 6.53 6.55
C GLY A 116 -0.65 5.69 5.28
N PHE A 117 -1.74 5.76 4.52
CA PHE A 117 -1.94 5.00 3.30
C PHE A 117 -2.16 5.90 2.09
N GLY A 118 -1.51 5.57 0.98
CA GLY A 118 -1.82 6.12 -0.33
C GLY A 118 -2.72 5.16 -1.08
N ILE A 119 -3.95 5.57 -1.34
CA ILE A 119 -4.90 4.79 -2.12
C ILE A 119 -4.37 4.76 -3.55
N MET A 120 -3.82 3.63 -4.00
CA MET A 120 -3.36 3.45 -5.37
C MET A 120 -4.42 2.74 -6.20
N THR A 121 -5.04 1.75 -5.58
CA THR A 121 -6.11 0.97 -6.18
C THR A 121 -7.28 1.92 -6.44
N ARG A 122 -7.60 2.14 -7.71
CA ARG A 122 -8.83 2.87 -8.07
C ARG A 122 -9.99 2.14 -7.39
N ALA A 123 -11.13 2.80 -7.20
CA ALA A 123 -12.39 2.18 -6.79
C ALA A 123 -12.86 0.98 -7.68
N LEU A 124 -12.04 0.49 -8.61
CA LEU A 124 -12.19 -0.71 -9.42
C LEU A 124 -12.15 -2.01 -8.59
N ALA A 125 -11.41 -2.06 -7.47
CA ALA A 125 -11.48 -3.20 -6.54
C ALA A 125 -12.80 -3.24 -5.73
N ARG A 126 -13.54 -2.12 -5.63
CA ARG A 126 -14.92 -2.15 -5.10
C ARG A 126 -15.93 -2.80 -6.06
N ARG A 127 -15.53 -3.12 -7.30
CA ARG A 127 -16.36 -3.84 -8.28
C ARG A 127 -15.87 -5.23 -8.64
N VAL A 128 -14.64 -5.64 -8.30
CA VAL A 128 -14.09 -6.92 -8.78
C VAL A 128 -13.28 -7.62 -7.69
N TRP A 129 -13.99 -8.23 -6.75
CA TRP A 129 -13.73 -9.63 -6.37
C TRP A 129 -15.08 -10.26 -6.01
N ARG A 130 -15.93 -10.46 -7.02
CA ARG A 130 -16.88 -11.57 -6.94
C ARG A 130 -16.04 -12.80 -7.27
N PRO A 131 -15.82 -13.75 -6.35
CA PRO A 131 -15.46 -15.07 -6.81
C PRO A 131 -16.57 -15.44 -7.79
N LEU A 132 -16.22 -15.71 -9.05
CA LEU A 132 -17.07 -16.53 -9.88
C LEU A 132 -17.09 -17.88 -9.18
N LEU A 133 -17.96 -18.02 -8.18
CA LEU A 133 -18.42 -19.34 -7.77
C LEU A 133 -18.99 -19.92 -9.06
N PRO A 134 -18.40 -20.98 -9.62
CA PRO A 134 -19.07 -21.70 -10.69
C PRO A 134 -20.43 -22.07 -10.11
N SER A 135 -21.50 -21.73 -10.80
CA SER A 135 -22.90 -22.04 -10.43
C SER A 135 -23.21 -23.55 -10.42
N TYR A 136 -22.19 -24.40 -10.30
CA TYR A 136 -22.25 -25.85 -10.36
C TYR A 136 -22.00 -26.55 -9.03
N TRP A 137 -21.75 -25.84 -7.93
CA TRP A 137 -21.58 -26.46 -6.61
C TRP A 137 -22.45 -25.79 -5.54
N MET A 138 -23.75 -26.06 -5.58
CA MET A 138 -24.64 -26.18 -4.40
C MET A 138 -26.07 -26.55 -4.84
N PRO A 139 -26.45 -27.83 -4.70
CA PRO A 139 -27.72 -28.05 -4.02
C PRO A 139 -27.57 -29.20 -3.04
N TRP A 140 -27.61 -28.93 -1.73
CA TRP A 140 -28.28 -29.75 -0.70
C TRP A 140 -28.19 -29.00 0.64
N LEU A 141 -28.89 -27.86 0.73
CA LEU A 141 -29.35 -27.30 2.00
C LEU A 141 -30.72 -26.64 1.79
N ARG A 142 -31.70 -27.47 1.45
CA ARG A 142 -33.09 -27.26 1.88
C ARG A 142 -33.62 -28.60 2.36
N GLY A 143 -33.89 -28.66 3.66
CA GLY A 143 -34.52 -29.82 4.28
C GLY A 143 -35.93 -30.04 3.74
N ARG A 144 -36.33 -31.30 3.81
CA ARG A 144 -37.51 -31.68 4.59
C ARG A 144 -37.02 -32.60 5.69
#